data_AF-A0A1G7ZNF9-F1
#
_entry.id   AF-A0A1G7ZNF9-F1
#
_cell.length_a   1.000
_cell.length_b   1.000
_cell.length_c   1.000
_cell.angle_alpha   90.00
_cell.angle_beta   90.00
_cell.angle_gamma   90.00
#
_symmetry.space_group_name_H-M   'P 1'
#
loop_
_entity.id
_entity.type
_entity.pdbx_description
1 polymer ?
#
loop_
_entity_poly.entity_id
_entity_poly.type
_entity_poly.pdbx_seq_one_letter_code
_entity_poly.pdbx_strand_id
1 'polypeptide(L)'
;MLSNCAACGKVFMKFSKPVCPDCASKELDTAKRIRDYLKQKEKRNAPLIQVSQDLDIPVRYIEYLIRQKYFDLARYPNLQYQCKNCDTLISSGEYCAACAETLRNHLLSVQKDKTKSDKQNDESHENFYRSRL
;
A
#
# COMPACT_ATOMS: atom_id res chain seq x y z
N MET A 1 -1.75 -22.59 10.09
CA MET A 1 -0.72 -23.21 9.22
C MET A 1 0.65 -22.70 9.66
N LEU A 2 1.69 -23.54 9.68
CA LEU A 2 3.05 -23.07 9.95
C LEU A 2 3.55 -22.25 8.75
N SER A 3 4.25 -21.15 9.01
CA SER A 3 4.78 -20.27 7.97
C SER A 3 6.08 -19.61 8.46
N ASN A 4 6.91 -19.14 7.52
CA ASN A 4 8.11 -18.38 7.85
C ASN A 4 7.75 -16.90 7.95
N CYS A 5 8.22 -16.24 9.01
CA CYS A 5 8.03 -14.81 9.21
C CYS A 5 8.63 -14.01 8.06
N ALA A 6 7.85 -13.16 7.40
CA ALA A 6 8.33 -12.32 6.31
C ALA A 6 9.41 -11.30 6.72
N ALA A 7 9.51 -10.98 8.02
CA ALA A 7 10.47 -10.02 8.54
C ALA A 7 11.78 -10.64 9.06
N CYS A 8 11.72 -11.81 9.70
CA CYS A 8 12.90 -12.43 10.35
C CYS A 8 13.16 -13.89 9.97
N GLY A 9 12.31 -14.50 9.12
CA GLY A 9 12.45 -15.88 8.67
C GLY A 9 12.04 -16.97 9.68
N LYS A 10 11.83 -16.62 10.96
CA LYS A 10 11.43 -17.57 12.01
C LYS A 10 10.13 -18.31 11.66
N VAL A 11 10.12 -19.63 11.83
CA VAL A 11 8.90 -20.44 11.69
C VAL A 11 7.93 -20.12 12.83
N PHE A 12 6.68 -19.86 12.50
CA PHE A 12 5.63 -19.57 13.48
C PHE A 12 4.25 -20.05 13.00
N MET A 13 3.29 -20.13 13.91
CA MET A 13 1.90 -20.39 13.54
C MET A 13 1.26 -19.12 12.98
N LYS A 14 0.99 -19.11 11.68
CA LYS A 14 0.35 -17.98 11.00
C LYS A 14 -1.15 -17.97 11.29
N PHE A 15 -1.63 -16.85 11.83
CA PHE A 15 -3.05 -16.56 12.01
C PHE A 15 -3.55 -15.66 10.85
N SER A 16 -3.32 -14.35 10.94
CA SER A 16 -3.75 -13.37 9.93
C SER A 16 -2.57 -12.65 9.26
N LYS A 17 -1.59 -12.19 10.06
CA LYS A 17 -0.42 -11.46 9.57
C LYS A 17 0.69 -12.38 9.08
N PRO A 18 1.51 -11.95 8.10
CA PRO A 18 2.66 -12.72 7.60
C PRO A 18 3.91 -12.62 8.49
N VAL A 19 3.80 -12.05 9.68
CA VAL A 19 4.92 -11.84 10.62
C VAL A 19 4.67 -12.55 11.94
N CYS A 20 5.74 -13.01 12.61
CA CYS A 20 5.65 -13.67 13.90
C CYS A 20 5.26 -12.69 15.03
N PRO A 21 4.80 -13.20 16.20
CA PRO A 21 4.40 -12.36 17.34
C PRO A 21 5.50 -11.39 17.79
N ASP A 22 6.76 -11.83 17.80
CA ASP A 22 7.90 -11.01 18.22
C ASP A 22 8.09 -9.80 17.28
N CYS A 23 8.01 -10.03 15.95
CA CYS A 23 8.10 -8.96 14.96
C CYS A 23 6.89 -8.02 15.02
N ALA A 24 5.69 -8.57 15.23
CA ALA A 24 4.48 -7.76 15.38
C ALA A 24 4.55 -6.86 16.64
N SER A 25 5.11 -7.36 17.75
CA SER A 25 5.36 -6.55 18.94
C SER A 25 6.33 -5.41 18.63
N LYS A 26 7.46 -5.70 17.97
CA LYS A 26 8.45 -4.69 17.58
C LYS A 26 7.86 -3.61 16.67
N GLU A 27 6.97 -3.98 15.73
CA GLU A 27 6.21 -3.02 14.91
C GLU A 27 5.38 -2.08 15.79
N LEU A 28 4.61 -2.62 16.74
CA LEU A 28 3.78 -1.83 17.66
C LEU A 28 4.63 -0.90 18.55
N ASP A 29 5.74 -1.39 19.07
CA ASP A 29 6.66 -0.62 19.91
C ASP A 29 7.29 0.53 19.11
N THR A 30 7.69 0.27 17.86
CA THR A 30 8.23 1.30 16.97
C THR A 30 7.18 2.36 16.63
N ALA A 31 5.96 1.94 16.29
CA ALA A 31 4.85 2.85 16.03
C ALA A 31 4.47 3.69 17.26
N LYS A 32 4.59 3.11 18.47
CA LYS A 32 4.40 3.83 19.73
C LYS A 32 5.49 4.90 19.91
N ARG A 33 6.77 4.55 19.73
CA ARG A 33 7.90 5.50 19.81
C ARG A 33 7.71 6.71 18.88
N ILE A 34 7.32 6.46 17.63
CA ILE A 34 7.06 7.54 16.66
C ILE A 34 5.88 8.41 17.10
N ARG A 35 4.77 7.81 17.58
CA ARG A 35 3.62 8.59 18.09
C ARG A 35 4.00 9.44 19.28
N ASP A 36 4.79 8.91 20.21
CA ASP A 36 5.20 9.64 21.41
C ASP A 36 6.16 10.78 21.08
N TYR A 37 7.01 10.62 20.07
CA TYR A 37 7.81 11.70 19.50
C TYR A 37 6.93 12.80 18.87
N LEU A 38 5.97 12.43 18.02
CA LEU A 38 5.08 13.40 17.34
C LEU A 38 4.07 14.10 18.27
N LYS A 39 3.83 13.58 19.48
CA LYS A 39 2.96 14.25 20.47
C LYS A 39 3.57 15.55 21.00
N GLN A 40 4.90 15.65 21.03
CA GLN A 40 5.62 16.83 21.53
C GLN A 40 5.29 18.04 20.65
N LYS A 41 5.08 19.20 21.27
CA LYS A 41 4.57 20.39 20.56
C LYS A 41 5.54 20.86 19.49
N GLU A 42 6.85 20.80 19.76
CA GLU A 42 7.90 21.18 18.82
C GLU A 42 8.04 20.20 17.66
N LYS A 43 7.63 18.93 17.85
CA LYS A 43 7.84 17.83 16.90
C LYS A 43 6.56 17.39 16.17
N ARG A 44 5.41 17.97 16.48
CA ARG A 44 4.11 17.63 15.87
C ARG A 44 4.11 17.76 14.35
N ASN A 45 4.87 18.72 13.84
CA ASN A 45 5.00 19.04 12.43
C ASN A 45 6.31 18.53 11.82
N ALA A 46 7.03 17.62 12.51
CA ALA A 46 8.29 17.10 12.02
C ALA A 46 8.09 16.33 10.70
N PRO A 47 8.88 16.62 9.64
CA PRO A 47 8.86 15.84 8.42
C PRO A 47 9.38 14.42 8.67
N LEU A 48 8.95 13.48 7.83
CA LEU A 48 9.32 12.06 7.96
C LEU A 48 10.84 11.84 8.06
N ILE A 49 11.64 12.59 7.29
CA ILE A 49 13.11 12.52 7.32
C ILE A 49 13.66 12.88 8.70
N GLN A 50 13.11 13.91 9.36
CA GLN A 50 13.53 14.28 10.71
C GLN A 50 13.15 13.21 11.73
N VAL A 51 11.95 12.63 11.62
CA VAL A 51 11.52 11.51 12.49
C VAL A 51 12.49 10.33 12.34
N SER A 52 12.90 10.03 11.09
CA SER A 52 13.86 8.97 10.79
C SER A 52 15.21 9.20 11.47
N GLN A 53 15.73 10.42 11.38
CA GLN A 53 17.01 10.80 11.97
C GLN A 53 16.95 10.80 13.51
N ASP A 54 15.95 11.45 14.10
CA ASP A 54 15.86 11.64 15.55
C ASP A 54 15.59 10.32 16.30
N LEU A 55 14.92 9.35 15.67
CA LEU A 55 14.58 8.07 16.29
C LEU A 55 15.46 6.90 15.83
N ASP A 56 16.38 7.14 14.88
CA ASP A 56 17.19 6.14 14.21
C ASP A 56 16.34 4.99 13.63
N ILE A 57 15.33 5.36 12.83
CA ILE A 57 14.42 4.42 12.17
C ILE A 57 14.50 4.65 10.66
N PRO A 58 14.71 3.62 9.82
CA PRO A 58 14.77 3.80 8.38
C PRO A 58 13.49 4.44 7.81
N VAL A 59 13.65 5.43 6.92
CA VAL A 59 12.55 6.12 6.21
C VAL A 59 11.54 5.12 5.64
N ARG A 60 12.01 4.12 4.89
CA ARG A 60 11.15 3.08 4.28
C ARG A 60 10.31 2.31 5.30
N TYR A 61 10.82 2.12 6.51
CA TYR A 61 10.09 1.42 7.56
C TYR A 61 9.01 2.32 8.17
N ILE A 62 9.28 3.63 8.33
CA ILE A 62 8.25 4.60 8.73
C ILE A 62 7.13 4.67 7.68
N GLU A 63 7.48 4.72 6.40
CA GLU A 63 6.51 4.68 5.30
C GLU A 63 5.66 3.40 5.31
N TYR A 64 6.28 2.24 5.57
CA TYR A 64 5.55 0.99 5.78
C TYR A 64 4.54 1.12 6.92
N LEU A 65 4.94 1.62 8.09
CA LEU A 65 4.04 1.80 9.23
C LEU A 65 2.89 2.77 8.93
N ILE A 66 3.14 3.82 8.14
CA ILE A 66 2.09 4.74 7.66
C ILE A 66 1.09 4.00 6.76
N ARG A 67 1.58 3.18 5.82
CA ARG A 67 0.72 2.37 4.94
C ARG A 67 -0.10 1.34 5.72
N GLN A 68 0.44 0.79 6.79
CA GLN A 68 -0.26 -0.10 7.73
C GLN A 68 -1.26 0.63 8.66
N LYS A 69 -1.47 1.95 8.48
CA LYS A 69 -2.45 2.76 9.22
C LYS A 69 -2.19 2.85 10.73
N TYR A 70 -0.93 2.77 11.15
CA TYR A 70 -0.55 3.00 12.55
C TYR A 70 -0.67 4.46 13.00
N PHE A 71 -0.77 5.41 12.05
CA PHE A 71 -0.84 6.84 12.31
C PHE A 71 -2.06 7.47 11.66
N ASP A 72 -2.70 8.39 12.38
CA ASP A 72 -3.74 9.26 11.87
C ASP A 72 -3.10 10.48 11.21
N LEU A 73 -2.94 10.43 9.89
CA LEU A 73 -2.27 11.48 9.11
C LEU A 73 -3.00 12.82 9.15
N ALA A 74 -4.30 12.84 9.49
CA ALA A 74 -5.02 14.10 9.70
C ALA A 74 -4.47 14.90 10.90
N ARG A 75 -3.85 14.22 11.87
CA ARG A 75 -3.20 14.85 13.03
C ARG A 75 -1.74 15.25 12.76
N TYR A 76 -1.13 14.69 11.73
CA TYR A 76 0.30 14.83 11.42
C TYR A 76 0.49 15.13 9.92
N PRO A 77 0.07 16.31 9.44
CA PRO A 77 -0.01 16.63 8.01
C PRO A 77 1.36 16.64 7.29
N ASN A 78 2.45 16.83 8.04
CA ASN A 78 3.83 16.83 7.51
C ASN A 78 4.46 15.43 7.44
N LEU A 79 3.74 14.39 7.88
CA LEU A 79 4.19 13.01 7.77
C LEU A 79 3.83 12.43 6.38
N GLN A 80 4.30 13.12 5.34
CA GLN A 80 4.11 12.73 3.94
C GLN A 80 5.11 11.64 3.56
N TYR A 81 4.71 10.78 2.61
CA TYR A 81 5.49 9.63 2.14
C TYR A 81 5.40 9.51 0.62
N GLN A 82 6.29 8.73 0.01
CA GLN A 82 6.33 8.62 -1.45
C GLN A 82 5.17 7.81 -2.02
N CYS A 83 4.64 8.26 -3.16
CA CYS A 83 3.74 7.47 -4.01
C CYS A 83 4.40 6.14 -4.40
N LYS A 84 3.62 5.07 -4.52
CA LYS A 84 4.17 3.75 -4.89
C LYS A 84 4.67 3.66 -6.34
N ASN A 85 4.21 4.56 -7.22
CA ASN A 85 4.50 4.55 -8.65
C ASN A 85 5.42 5.70 -9.11
N CYS A 86 5.51 6.78 -8.34
CA CYS A 86 6.34 7.94 -8.66
C CYS A 86 6.87 8.57 -7.38
N ASP A 87 7.71 9.59 -7.50
CA ASP A 87 8.34 10.23 -6.33
C ASP A 87 7.50 11.33 -5.66
N THR A 88 6.25 11.52 -6.10
CA THR A 88 5.34 12.52 -5.51
C THR A 88 5.03 12.17 -4.06
N LEU A 89 5.23 13.14 -3.16
CA LEU A 89 4.85 13.01 -1.76
C LEU A 89 3.32 13.05 -1.61
N ILE A 90 2.78 12.12 -0.82
CA ILE A 90 1.36 11.98 -0.53
C ILE A 90 1.13 11.95 0.98
N SER A 91 -0.01 12.48 1.40
CA SER A 91 -0.48 12.46 2.80
C SER A 91 -1.58 11.43 3.04
N SER A 92 -2.00 10.69 2.01
CA SER A 92 -2.96 9.59 2.09
C SER A 92 -2.92 8.72 0.83
N GLY A 93 -3.48 7.50 0.93
CA GLY A 93 -3.56 6.55 -0.18
C GLY A 93 -2.25 5.81 -0.47
N GLU A 94 -2.21 4.99 -1.52
CA GLU A 94 -0.98 4.33 -1.96
C GLU A 94 -0.32 5.02 -3.15
N TYR A 95 -1.11 5.77 -3.91
CA TYR A 95 -0.73 6.46 -5.14
C TYR A 95 -1.18 7.91 -5.07
N CYS A 96 -0.43 8.81 -5.71
CA CYS A 96 -0.88 10.19 -5.91
C CYS A 96 -2.11 10.24 -6.84
N ALA A 97 -2.82 11.36 -6.83
CA ALA A 97 -4.04 11.52 -7.63
C ALA A 97 -3.81 11.24 -9.13
N ALA A 98 -2.69 11.70 -9.68
CA ALA A 98 -2.33 11.47 -11.08
C ALA A 98 -2.12 9.97 -11.37
N CYS A 99 -1.29 9.27 -10.58
CA CYS A 99 -1.07 7.84 -10.79
C CYS A 99 -2.33 7.00 -10.56
N ALA A 100 -3.15 7.37 -9.59
CA ALA A 100 -4.43 6.70 -9.35
C ALA A 100 -5.38 6.85 -10.55
N GLU A 101 -5.40 8.04 -11.17
CA GLU A 101 -6.24 8.31 -12.34
C GLU A 101 -5.75 7.57 -13.59
N THR A 102 -4.44 7.57 -13.84
CA THR A 102 -3.84 6.77 -14.90
C THR A 102 -4.18 5.29 -14.74
N LEU A 103 -4.08 4.75 -13.51
CA LEU A 103 -4.42 3.37 -13.23
C LEU A 103 -5.91 3.07 -13.49
N ARG A 104 -6.81 3.96 -13.05
CA ARG A 104 -8.25 3.82 -13.33
C ARG A 104 -8.54 3.79 -14.83
N ASN A 105 -7.94 4.71 -15.58
CA ASN A 105 -8.14 4.78 -17.03
C ASN A 105 -7.65 3.52 -17.75
N HIS A 106 -6.51 2.96 -17.35
CA HIS A 106 -6.04 1.68 -17.87
C HIS A 106 -6.99 0.51 -17.54
N LEU A 107 -7.56 0.47 -16.34
CA LEU A 107 -8.54 -0.57 -15.99
C LEU A 107 -9.82 -0.46 -16.83
N LEU A 108 -10.30 0.75 -17.08
CA LEU A 108 -11.47 1.00 -17.91
C LEU A 108 -11.23 0.66 -19.38
N SER A 109 -10.03 0.92 -19.92
CA SER A 109 -9.70 0.54 -21.30
C SER A 109 -9.67 -0.98 -21.45
N VAL A 110 -9.01 -1.69 -20.53
CA VAL A 110 -8.94 -3.16 -20.55
C VAL A 110 -10.34 -3.81 -20.47
N GLN A 111 -11.25 -3.24 -19.68
CA GLN A 111 -12.63 -3.74 -19.61
C GLN A 111 -13.40 -3.52 -20.93
N LYS A 112 -13.22 -2.36 -21.57
CA LYS A 112 -13.83 -2.08 -22.88
C LYS A 112 -13.29 -3.03 -23.96
N ASP A 113 -12.00 -3.33 -23.93
CA ASP A 113 -11.39 -4.22 -24.91
C ASP A 113 -11.88 -5.66 -24.73
N LYS A 114 -12.02 -6.15 -23.49
CA LYS A 114 -12.61 -7.48 -23.19
C LYS A 114 -14.06 -7.58 -23.68
N THR A 115 -14.89 -6.59 -23.39
CA THR A 115 -16.29 -6.62 -23.83
C THR A 115 -16.46 -6.57 -25.35
N LYS A 116 -15.52 -5.93 -26.07
CA LYS A 116 -15.48 -5.97 -27.54
C LYS A 116 -15.01 -7.34 -28.05
N SER A 117 -13.97 -7.94 -27.46
CA SER A 117 -13.49 -9.25 -27.87
C SER A 117 -14.52 -10.34 -27.64
N ASP A 118 -15.26 -10.29 -26.52
CA ASP A 118 -16.29 -11.28 -26.19
C ASP A 118 -17.47 -11.21 -27.16
N LYS A 119 -17.91 -10.00 -27.54
CA LYS A 119 -18.95 -9.82 -28.57
C LYS A 119 -18.52 -10.29 -29.95
N GLN A 120 -17.27 -10.01 -30.34
CA GLN A 120 -16.74 -10.47 -31.62
C GLN A 120 -16.62 -12.00 -31.67
N ASN A 121 -16.25 -12.64 -30.56
CA ASN A 121 -16.19 -14.09 -30.46
C ASN A 121 -17.58 -14.72 -30.53
N ASP A 122 -18.58 -14.17 -29.83
CA ASP A 122 -19.97 -14.65 -29.89
C ASP A 122 -20.57 -14.50 -31.31
N GLU A 123 -20.38 -13.35 -31.96
CA GLU A 123 -20.83 -13.12 -33.34
C GLU A 123 -20.13 -14.07 -34.34
N SER A 124 -18.83 -14.31 -34.16
CA SER A 124 -18.07 -15.26 -34.99
C SER A 124 -18.57 -16.70 -34.80
N HIS A 125 -18.91 -17.08 -33.58
CA HIS A 125 -19.43 -18.40 -33.24
C HIS A 125 -20.84 -18.62 -33.80
N GLU A 126 -21.74 -17.63 -33.66
CA GLU A 126 -23.08 -17.65 -34.27
C GLU A 126 -23.05 -17.73 -35.80
N ASN A 127 -22.19 -16.91 -36.45
CA ASN A 127 -22.06 -16.92 -37.90
C ASN A 127 -21.51 -18.25 -38.43
N PHE A 128 -20.58 -18.89 -37.71
CA PHE A 128 -20.09 -20.23 -38.03
C PHE A 128 -21.20 -21.27 -38.02
N TYR A 129 -22.05 -21.30 -36.98
CA TYR A 129 -23.17 -22.24 -36.90
C TYR A 129 -24.21 -22.02 -38.01
N ARG A 130 -24.53 -20.76 -38.34
CA ARG A 130 -25.47 -20.44 -39.44
C ARG A 130 -24.95 -20.85 -40.82
N SER A 131 -23.65 -20.83 -41.05
CA SER A 131 -23.06 -21.15 -42.35
C SER A 131 -23.05 -22.66 -42.72
N ARG A 132 -23.43 -23.53 -41.78
CA ARG A 132 -23.45 -25.00 -41.93
C ARG A 132 -24.85 -25.61 -42.08
N LEU A 133 -25.90 -24.79 -42.08
CA LEU A 133 -27.29 -25.17 -42.36
C LEU A 133 -27.61 -24.91 -43.85
#